data_AF-A0A932Q7C5-F1
#
_entry.id   AF-A0A932Q7C5-F1
#
_cell.length_a   1.000
_cell.length_b   1.000
_cell.length_c   1.000
_cell.angle_alpha   90.00
_cell.angle_beta   90.00
_cell.angle_gamma   90.00
#
_symmetry.space_group_name_H-M   'P 1'
#
loop_
_entity.id
_entity.type
_entity.pdbx_description
1 polymer ?
#
loop_
_entity_poly.entity_id
_entity_poly.type
_entity_poly.pdbx_seq_one_letter_code
_entity_poly.pdbx_strand_id
1 'polypeptide(L)' 'MDSSAWVEILADLNRDIALTAADLSVQLRLATADSVVLAHAHTAGATLVTLDNDFAGVTGARVLRKR' A
#
# COMPACT_ATOMS: atom_id res chain seq x y z
N MET A 1 17.07 -0.63 26.55
CA MET A 1 16.66 -0.49 25.14
C MET A 1 15.32 -1.18 25.07
N ASP A 2 14.25 -0.40 25.21
CA ASP A 2 12.90 -0.95 25.18
C ASP A 2 12.63 -1.43 23.76
N SER A 3 12.78 -2.73 23.55
CA SER A 3 12.28 -3.42 22.38
C SER A 3 10.76 -3.47 22.51
N SER A 4 10.08 -2.33 22.34
CA SER A 4 8.64 -2.30 22.16
C SER A 4 8.38 -3.16 20.93
N ALA A 5 7.91 -4.38 21.15
CA ALA A 5 7.83 -5.41 20.13
C ALA A 5 6.86 -4.94 19.05
N TRP A 6 7.38 -4.68 17.86
CA TRP A 6 6.54 -4.47 16.70
C TRP A 6 5.71 -5.73 16.49
N VAL A 7 4.40 -5.58 16.48
CA VAL A 7 3.51 -6.65 16.04
C VAL A 7 3.54 -6.63 14.52
N GLU A 8 4.09 -7.67 13.92
CA GLU A 8 4.00 -7.89 12.48
C GLU A 8 2.63 -8.50 12.15
N ILE A 9 1.92 -7.88 11.22
CA ILE A 9 0.64 -8.37 10.72
C ILE A 9 0.83 -8.67 9.23
N LEU A 10 0.65 -9.93 8.86
CA LEU A 10 0.62 -10.36 7.46
C LEU A 10 -0.79 -10.21 6.92
N ALA A 11 -0.93 -9.53 5.78
CA ALA A 11 -2.21 -9.35 5.10
C ALA A 11 -2.32 -10.33 3.93
N ASP A 12 -3.42 -11.08 3.88
CA ASP A 12 -3.68 -12.08 2.85
C ASP A 12 -4.19 -11.46 1.55
N LEU A 13 -3.61 -11.88 0.41
CA LEU A 13 -4.16 -11.58 -0.90
C LEU A 13 -5.37 -12.48 -1.17
N ASN A 14 -6.56 -11.89 -1.11
CA ASN A 14 -7.82 -12.55 -1.48
C ASN A 14 -8.41 -11.97 -2.78
N ARG A 15 -9.54 -12.51 -3.21
CA ARG A 15 -10.21 -12.11 -4.46
C ARG A 15 -10.58 -10.62 -4.50
N ASP A 16 -11.13 -10.09 -3.41
CA ASP A 16 -11.62 -8.71 -3.37
C ASP A 16 -10.46 -7.71 -3.45
N ILE A 17 -9.37 -8.02 -2.75
CA ILE A 17 -8.11 -7.28 -2.89
C ILE A 17 -7.57 -7.37 -4.31
N ALA A 18 -7.55 -8.56 -4.92
CA ALA A 18 -7.02 -8.74 -6.27
C ALA A 18 -7.80 -7.96 -7.33
N LEU A 19 -9.14 -7.93 -7.23
CA LEU A 19 -9.99 -7.15 -8.13
C LEU A 19 -9.77 -5.64 -7.92
N THR A 20 -9.74 -5.19 -6.66
CA THR A 20 -9.46 -3.78 -6.33
C THR A 20 -8.09 -3.35 -6.84
N ALA A 21 -7.08 -4.21 -6.72
CA ALA A 21 -5.74 -3.96 -7.21
C ALA A 21 -5.69 -3.88 -8.75
N ALA A 22 -6.45 -4.72 -9.46
CA ALA A 22 -6.54 -4.65 -10.91
C ALA A 22 -7.14 -3.31 -11.38
N ASP A 23 -8.21 -2.86 -10.72
CA ASP A 23 -8.82 -1.57 -11.00
C ASP A 23 -7.85 -0.41 -10.73
N LEU A 24 -7.17 -0.41 -9.58
CA LEU A 24 -6.17 0.61 -9.23
C LEU A 24 -4.98 0.63 -10.20
N SER A 25 -4.51 -0.55 -10.64
CA SER A 25 -3.41 -0.66 -11.60
C SER A 25 -3.74 0.03 -12.92
N VAL A 26 -4.96 -0.15 -13.43
CA VAL A 26 -5.41 0.51 -14.66
C VAL A 26 -5.66 2.00 -14.45
N GLN A 27 -6.34 2.37 -13.37
CA GLN A 27 -6.72 3.76 -13.09
C GLN A 27 -5.51 4.66 -12.82
N LEU A 28 -4.54 4.17 -12.06
CA LEU A 28 -3.36 4.93 -11.63
C LEU A 28 -2.12 4.60 -12.45
N ARG A 29 -2.21 3.63 -13.38
CA ARG A 29 -1.08 3.09 -14.17
C ARG A 29 0.07 2.58 -13.30
N LEU A 30 -0.25 2.03 -12.14
CA LEU A 30 0.70 1.41 -11.22
C LEU A 30 1.00 -0.02 -11.63
N ALA A 31 2.20 -0.51 -11.29
CA ALA A 31 2.50 -1.94 -11.41
C ALA A 31 1.51 -2.77 -10.57
N THR A 32 1.25 -4.01 -10.97
CA THR A 32 0.28 -4.88 -10.28
C THR A 32 0.64 -5.06 -8.81
N ALA A 33 1.92 -5.24 -8.48
CA ALA A 33 2.38 -5.41 -7.10
C ALA A 33 2.10 -4.16 -6.24
N ASP A 34 2.42 -2.97 -6.76
CA ASP A 34 2.17 -1.70 -6.09
C ASP A 34 0.67 -1.48 -5.86
N SER A 35 -0.14 -1.86 -6.84
CA SER A 35 -1.59 -1.78 -6.75
C SER A 35 -2.16 -2.74 -5.71
N VAL A 36 -1.58 -3.93 -5.55
CA VAL A 36 -1.96 -4.88 -4.48
C VAL A 36 -1.68 -4.30 -3.11
N VAL A 37 -0.52 -3.68 -2.90
CA VAL A 37 -0.19 -3.05 -1.61
C VAL A 37 -1.14 -1.88 -1.32
N LEU A 38 -1.44 -1.05 -2.32
CA LEU A 38 -2.38 0.06 -2.19
C LEU A 38 -3.81 -0.40 -1.88
N ALA A 39 -4.27 -1.46 -2.56
CA ALA A 39 -5.59 -2.05 -2.33
C ALA A 39 -5.76 -2.54 -0.88
N HIS A 40 -4.74 -3.16 -0.31
CA HIS A 40 -4.75 -3.55 1.11
C HIS A 40 -4.86 -2.32 2.02
N ALA A 41 -4.05 -1.28 1.77
CA ALA A 41 -4.09 -0.06 2.57
C ALA A 41 -5.48 0.59 2.53
N HIS A 42 -6.08 0.71 1.35
CA HIS A 42 -7.43 1.27 1.20
C HIS A 42 -8.49 0.43 1.90
N THR A 43 -8.45 -0.90 1.73
CA THR A 43 -9.44 -1.82 2.33
C THR A 43 -9.35 -1.84 3.86
N ALA A 44 -8.14 -1.70 4.41
CA ALA A 44 -7.91 -1.62 5.85
C ALA A 44 -8.12 -0.20 6.43
N GLY A 45 -8.43 0.81 5.60
CA GLY A 45 -8.47 2.21 6.02
C GLY A 45 -7.12 2.74 6.50
N ALA A 46 -6.02 2.11 6.09
CA ALA A 46 -4.66 2.43 6.47
C ALA A 46 -4.00 3.38 5.45
N THR A 47 -2.89 4.00 5.85
CA THR A 47 -2.03 4.78 4.95
C THR A 47 -0.85 3.94 4.50
N LEU A 48 -0.66 3.78 3.19
CA LEU A 48 0.56 3.18 2.64
C LEU A 48 1.72 4.15 2.84
N VAL A 49 2.69 3.77 3.67
CA VAL A 49 3.92 4.54 3.87
C VAL A 49 5.02 3.91 3.03
N THR A 50 5.62 4.69 2.12
CA THR A 50 6.64 4.19 1.19
C THR A 50 7.73 5.23 0.94
N LEU A 51 8.89 4.79 0.46
CA LEU A 51 9.93 5.67 -0.09
C LEU A 51 9.81 5.83 -1.62
N ASP A 52 8.87 5.10 -2.23
CA ASP A 52 8.67 5.10 -3.67
C ASP A 52 7.91 6.35 -4.12
N ASN A 53 8.51 7.10 -5.05
CA ASN A 53 7.95 8.33 -5.56
C ASN A 53 6.81 8.10 -6.56
N ASP A 54 6.62 6.88 -7.07
CA ASP A 54 5.49 6.57 -7.96
C ASP A 54 4.13 6.71 -7.24
N PHE A 55 4.15 6.73 -5.90
CA PHE A 55 2.98 7.02 -5.06
C PHE A 55 2.78 8.50 -4.73
N ALA A 56 3.60 9.41 -5.28
CA ALA A 56 3.46 10.83 -5.02
C ALA A 56 2.11 11.37 -5.53
N GLY A 57 1.28 11.87 -4.61
CA GLY A 57 -0.05 12.37 -4.93
C GLY A 57 -1.13 11.29 -5.04
N VAL A 58 -0.79 10.01 -4.81
CA VAL A 58 -1.76 8.92 -4.75
C VAL A 58 -2.54 9.00 -3.44
N THR A 59 -3.87 8.99 -3.53
CA THR A 59 -4.75 9.03 -2.35
C THR A 59 -4.51 7.80 -1.47
N GLY A 60 -4.39 8.00 -0.16
CA GLY A 60 -4.11 6.93 0.80
C GLY A 60 -2.63 6.49 0.87
N ALA A 61 -1.72 7.15 0.13
CA ALA A 61 -0.28 6.91 0.22
C ALA A 61 0.45 8.14 0.77
N ARG A 62 1.53 7.87 1.53
CA ARG A 62 2.45 8.88 2.07
C ARG A 62 3.88 8.51 1.71
N VAL A 63 4.47 9.29 0.81
CA VAL A 63 5.87 9.16 0.40
C VAL A 63 6.77 9.84 1.43
N LEU A 64 7.67 9.07 2.04
CA LEU A 64 8.73 9.59 2.89
C LEU A 64 9.96 9.90 2.02
N ARG A 65 10.68 10.96 2.36
CA ARG A 65 11.97 11.29 1.74
C ARG A 65 13.06 11.15 2.78
N LYS A 66 14.08 10.35 2.47
CA LYS A 66 15.29 10.29 3.29
C LYS A 66 16.05 11.60 3.12
N ARG A 67 16.52 12.17 4.24
CA ARG A 67 17.40 13.34 4.25
C ARG A 67 18.83 12.94 3.93
#